data_AF-A0AA88X7Y1-F1
#
_entry.id   AF-A0AA88X7Y1-F1
#
_cell.length_a   1.000
_cell.length_b   1.000
_cell.length_c   1.000
_cell.angle_alpha   90.00
_cell.angle_beta   90.00
_cell.angle_gamma   90.00
#
_symmetry.space_group_name_H-M   'P 1'
#
loop_
_entity.id
_entity.type
_entity.pdbx_description
1 polymer ?
#
loop_
_entity_poly.entity_id
_entity_poly.type
_entity_poly.pdbx_seq_one_letter_code
_entity_poly.pdbx_strand_id
1 'polypeptide(L)'
;MFATNSWKSELDNRYINLDGYEGGFSESDVEQVLANIESNYHNWASHFATLVVDPNDPDSVEKFTKCLHRMRPEVALSVAKTVFLSDERDILDEVTVPCTIIQTSNDIVVPGSVAHYMNKKIRGKSTVEFLDVNGHFPQLTAHNHLLESQ
;
A
#
# COMPACT_ATOMS: atom_id res chain seq x y z
N MET A 1 8.00 -3.82 39.57
CA MET A 1 6.66 -3.90 38.95
C MET A 1 6.73 -3.06 37.68
N PHE A 2 7.17 -3.66 36.57
CA PHE A 2 7.20 -2.97 35.29
C PHE A 2 5.85 -3.23 34.62
N ALA A 3 5.08 -2.17 34.42
CA ALA A 3 3.88 -2.21 33.61
C ALA A 3 4.30 -2.65 32.20
N THR A 4 3.87 -3.84 31.81
CA THR A 4 3.94 -4.32 30.43
C THR A 4 3.19 -3.33 29.54
N ASN A 5 3.81 -2.91 28.45
CA ASN A 5 3.27 -1.98 27.46
C ASN A 5 1.86 -2.41 27.00
N SER A 6 0.83 -1.81 27.59
CA SER A 6 -0.58 -2.01 27.29
C SER A 6 -1.05 -1.16 26.09
N TRP A 7 -0.19 -0.97 25.08
CA TRP A 7 -0.47 -0.18 23.87
C TRP A 7 -0.45 -1.01 22.59
N LYS A 8 -0.37 -2.35 22.67
CA LYS A 8 -0.94 -3.19 21.59
C LYS A 8 -2.46 -3.10 21.75
N SER A 9 -3.05 -1.94 21.47
CA SER A 9 -4.45 -1.92 21.06
C SER A 9 -4.56 -2.82 19.84
N GLU A 10 -5.66 -3.54 19.74
CA GLU A 10 -6.11 -4.31 18.58
C GLU A 10 -6.17 -3.39 17.35
N LEU A 11 -5.00 -3.02 16.81
CA LEU A 11 -4.84 -2.17 15.65
C LEU A 11 -4.97 -3.08 14.45
N ASP A 12 -6.22 -3.20 14.08
CA ASP A 12 -6.76 -3.96 12.97
C ASP A 12 -6.32 -3.28 11.65
N ASN A 13 -5.01 -3.20 11.42
CA ASN A 13 -4.41 -2.36 10.39
C ASN A 13 -4.88 -2.75 8.98
N ARG A 14 -5.09 -1.78 8.10
CA ARG A 14 -5.63 -2.01 6.74
C ARG A 14 -4.79 -2.98 5.92
N TYR A 15 -3.48 -3.03 6.13
CA TYR A 15 -2.61 -3.95 5.37
C TYR A 15 -2.58 -5.36 5.95
N ILE A 16 -3.06 -5.57 7.17
CA ILE A 16 -3.01 -6.87 7.85
C ILE A 16 -4.22 -7.73 7.46
N ASN A 17 -3.96 -9.00 7.17
CA ASN A 17 -4.97 -10.03 6.95
C ASN A 17 -5.68 -10.36 8.27
N LEU A 18 -7.01 -10.31 8.24
CA LEU A 18 -7.91 -10.52 9.36
C LEU A 18 -9.05 -11.46 8.94
N ASP A 19 -9.82 -11.95 9.91
CA ASP A 19 -10.97 -12.79 9.62
C ASP A 19 -12.00 -12.03 8.77
N GLY A 20 -12.17 -12.46 7.51
CA GLY A 20 -13.08 -11.83 6.56
C GLY A 20 -12.54 -10.57 5.87
N TYR A 21 -11.25 -10.25 6.03
CA TYR A 21 -10.59 -9.14 5.34
C TYR A 21 -9.14 -9.50 4.96
N GLU A 22 -8.82 -9.46 3.66
CA GLU A 22 -7.48 -9.72 3.15
C GLU A 22 -6.81 -8.39 2.75
N GLY A 23 -5.91 -7.90 3.60
CA GLY A 23 -5.16 -6.66 3.40
C GLY A 23 -3.84 -6.83 2.65
N GLY A 24 -3.35 -8.08 2.50
CA GLY A 24 -2.15 -8.43 1.74
C GLY A 24 -0.92 -8.79 2.57
N PHE A 25 -0.89 -8.46 3.87
CA PHE A 25 0.25 -8.71 4.76
C PHE A 25 -0.15 -9.47 6.02
N SER A 26 0.78 -10.23 6.59
CA SER A 26 0.71 -10.61 8.01
C SER A 26 1.28 -9.50 8.91
N GLU A 27 0.99 -9.56 10.22
CA GLU A 27 1.62 -8.66 11.21
C GLU A 27 3.16 -8.76 11.12
N SER A 28 3.69 -9.98 10.99
CA SER A 28 5.14 -10.21 10.85
C SER A 28 5.73 -9.61 9.58
N ASP A 29 5.01 -9.58 8.46
CA ASP A 29 5.51 -8.96 7.23
C ASP A 29 5.65 -7.44 7.41
N VAL A 30 4.66 -6.81 8.03
CA VAL A 30 4.70 -5.36 8.35
C VAL A 30 5.84 -5.06 9.32
N GLU A 31 5.98 -5.83 10.40
CA GLU A 31 7.08 -5.69 11.36
C GLU A 31 8.45 -5.82 10.66
N GLN A 32 8.60 -6.77 9.74
CA GLN A 32 9.83 -6.99 8.99
C GLN A 32 10.14 -5.85 8.01
N VAL A 33 9.13 -5.29 7.34
CA VAL A 33 9.28 -4.09 6.48
C VAL A 33 9.79 -2.92 7.31
N LEU A 34 9.16 -2.63 8.44
CA LEU A 34 9.53 -1.51 9.31
C LEU A 34 10.95 -1.69 9.89
N ALA A 35 11.30 -2.91 10.33
CA ALA A 35 12.63 -3.23 10.83
C ALA A 35 13.72 -3.07 9.76
N ASN A 36 13.42 -3.40 8.50
CA ASN A 36 14.37 -3.22 7.39
C ASN A 36 14.58 -1.75 7.02
N ILE A 37 13.51 -0.93 7.07
CA ILE A 37 13.61 0.52 6.90
C ILE A 37 14.50 1.13 8.00
N GLU A 38 14.31 0.71 9.25
CA GLU A 38 15.05 1.21 10.40
C GLU A 38 16.54 0.81 10.37
N SER A 39 16.84 -0.45 10.04
CA SER A 39 18.19 -1.00 10.13
C SER A 39 19.04 -0.82 8.86
N ASN A 40 18.41 -0.74 7.68
CA ASN A 40 19.13 -0.76 6.40
C ASN A 40 18.38 -0.03 5.26
N TYR A 41 18.01 1.23 5.52
CA TYR A 41 17.15 2.02 4.65
C TYR A 41 17.53 2.02 3.16
N HIS A 42 18.79 2.29 2.82
CA HIS A 42 19.19 2.45 1.41
C HIS A 42 19.07 1.15 0.62
N ASN A 43 19.43 0.02 1.22
CA ASN A 43 19.29 -1.29 0.58
C ASN A 43 17.82 -1.70 0.52
N TRP A 44 17.06 -1.46 1.60
CA TRP A 44 15.61 -1.65 1.59
C TRP A 44 14.95 -0.85 0.47
N ALA A 45 15.29 0.44 0.32
CA ALA A 45 14.72 1.31 -0.70
C ALA A 45 14.99 0.81 -2.13
N SER A 46 16.23 0.40 -2.41
CA SER A 46 16.59 -0.18 -3.71
C SER A 46 15.82 -1.47 -4.00
N HIS A 47 15.72 -2.37 -3.01
CA HIS A 47 15.00 -3.63 -3.18
C HIS A 47 13.49 -3.40 -3.31
N PHE A 48 12.90 -2.59 -2.42
CA PHE A 48 11.49 -2.26 -2.43
C PHE A 48 11.06 -1.68 -3.77
N ALA A 49 11.83 -0.74 -4.34
CA ALA A 49 11.54 -0.18 -5.66
C ALA A 49 11.42 -1.24 -6.76
N THR A 50 12.27 -2.27 -6.76
CA THR A 50 12.18 -3.38 -7.73
C THR A 50 10.97 -4.29 -7.53
N LEU A 51 10.41 -4.33 -6.32
CA LEU A 51 9.23 -5.14 -6.00
C LEU A 51 7.93 -4.43 -6.38
N VAL A 52 7.84 -3.11 -6.16
CA VAL A 52 6.57 -2.38 -6.28
C VAL A 52 6.39 -1.63 -7.59
N VAL A 53 7.47 -1.34 -8.32
CA VAL A 53 7.40 -0.79 -9.69
C VAL A 53 7.39 -1.98 -10.67
N ASP A 54 6.75 -1.82 -11.83
CA ASP A 54 6.81 -2.85 -12.88
C ASP A 54 8.29 -3.17 -13.22
N PRO A 55 8.74 -4.43 -13.05
CA PRO A 55 10.13 -4.81 -13.32
C PRO A 55 10.50 -4.70 -14.81
N ASN A 56 9.51 -4.58 -15.70
CA ASN A 56 9.74 -4.36 -17.13
C ASN A 56 9.98 -2.88 -17.47
N ASP A 57 9.91 -1.96 -16.50
CA ASP A 57 10.21 -0.53 -16.66
C ASP A 57 11.40 -0.11 -15.77
N PRO A 58 12.64 -0.44 -16.18
CA PRO A 58 13.84 -0.17 -15.39
C PRO A 58 14.10 1.33 -15.15
N ASP A 59 13.68 2.19 -16.08
CA ASP A 59 13.84 3.64 -15.95
C ASP A 59 12.96 4.17 -14.79
N SER A 60 11.72 3.68 -14.70
CA SER A 60 10.82 3.99 -13.59
C SER A 60 11.31 3.42 -12.26
N VAL A 61 11.88 2.20 -12.26
CA VAL A 61 12.51 1.60 -11.07
C VAL A 61 13.67 2.46 -10.57
N GLU A 62 14.57 2.90 -11.47
CA GLU A 62 15.71 3.75 -11.12
C GLU A 62 15.24 5.11 -10.58
N LYS A 63 14.24 5.72 -11.25
CA LYS A 63 13.66 7.00 -10.83
C LYS A 63 13.03 6.89 -9.45
N PHE A 64 12.25 5.84 -9.18
CA PHE A 64 11.62 5.64 -7.88
C PHE A 64 12.64 5.34 -6.78
N THR A 65 13.67 4.54 -7.07
CA THR A 65 14.81 4.30 -6.16
C THR A 65 15.48 5.61 -5.75
N LYS A 66 15.79 6.48 -6.73
CA LYS A 66 16.36 7.81 -6.46
C LYS A 66 15.43 8.69 -5.64
N CYS A 67 14.10 8.59 -5.83
CA CYS A 67 13.14 9.30 -4.99
C CYS A 67 13.22 8.87 -3.54
N LEU A 68 13.23 7.56 -3.28
CA LEU A 68 13.36 7.01 -1.92
C LEU A 68 14.69 7.43 -1.29
N HIS A 69 15.82 7.29 -1.99
CA HIS A 69 17.14 7.69 -1.47
C HIS A 69 17.27 9.18 -1.12
N ARG A 70 16.38 10.05 -1.63
CA ARG A 70 16.34 11.47 -1.23
C ARG A 70 15.62 11.72 0.09
N MET A 71 14.85 10.76 0.60
CA MET A 71 14.19 10.88 1.90
C MET A 71 15.19 10.57 3.03
N ARG A 72 15.10 11.33 4.12
CA ARG A 72 15.81 10.99 5.36
C ARG A 72 15.24 9.67 5.92
N PRO A 73 16.07 8.68 6.31
CA PRO A 73 15.60 7.38 6.80
C PRO A 73 14.54 7.45 7.91
N GLU A 74 14.73 8.36 8.87
CA GLU A 74 13.80 8.58 9.98
C GLU A 74 12.45 9.14 9.54
N VAL A 75 12.43 9.94 8.48
CA VAL A 75 11.18 10.45 7.87
C VAL A 75 10.49 9.31 7.12
N ALA A 76 11.24 8.53 6.35
CA ALA A 76 10.70 7.38 5.63
C ALA A 76 10.10 6.34 6.60
N LEU A 77 10.77 6.05 7.72
CA LEU A 77 10.25 5.17 8.76
C LEU A 77 8.96 5.70 9.39
N SER A 78 8.91 6.99 9.71
CA SER A 78 7.70 7.61 10.24
C SER A 78 6.53 7.50 9.27
N VAL A 79 6.76 7.80 7.98
CA VAL A 79 5.72 7.70 6.94
C VAL A 79 5.28 6.25 6.75
N ALA A 80 6.22 5.30 6.71
CA ALA A 80 5.90 3.88 6.58
C ALA A 80 5.04 3.38 7.76
N LYS A 81 5.38 3.77 9.00
CA LYS A 81 4.54 3.44 10.18
C LYS A 81 3.13 4.02 10.02
N THR A 82 2.99 5.28 9.61
CA THR A 82 1.68 5.88 9.38
C THR A 82 0.88 5.12 8.31
N VAL A 83 1.51 4.75 7.19
CA VAL A 83 0.83 4.02 6.11
C VAL A 83 0.44 2.61 6.54
N PHE A 84 1.40 1.80 6.98
CA PHE A 84 1.17 0.38 7.27
C PHE A 84 0.36 0.12 8.54
N LEU A 85 0.35 1.06 9.49
CA LEU A 85 -0.37 0.94 10.77
C LEU A 85 -1.64 1.80 10.83
N SER A 86 -2.07 2.38 9.71
CA SER A 86 -3.38 3.03 9.63
C SER A 86 -4.48 2.00 9.39
N ASP A 87 -5.65 2.25 9.97
CA ASP A 87 -6.90 1.61 9.57
C ASP A 87 -7.95 2.69 9.31
N GLU A 88 -8.44 2.73 8.07
CA GLU A 88 -9.58 3.58 7.73
C GLU A 88 -10.63 2.77 6.97
N ARG A 89 -10.86 1.53 7.39
CA ARG A 89 -11.97 0.72 6.88
C ARG A 89 -13.31 1.26 7.36
N ASP A 90 -13.35 1.77 8.59
CA ASP A 90 -14.58 2.31 9.19
C ASP A 90 -15.05 3.57 8.47
N ILE A 91 -14.15 4.47 8.05
CA ILE A 91 -14.57 5.72 7.36
C ILE A 91 -15.20 5.48 5.99
N LEU A 92 -15.06 4.30 5.39
CA LEU A 92 -15.55 4.03 4.03
C LEU A 92 -17.07 4.16 3.96
N ASP A 93 -17.80 3.80 5.02
CA ASP A 93 -19.26 3.89 5.05
C ASP A 93 -19.76 5.35 5.16
N GLU A 94 -18.89 6.28 5.53
CA GLU A 94 -19.17 7.71 5.57
C GLU A 94 -19.05 8.35 4.18
N VAL A 95 -18.27 7.77 3.27
CA VAL A 95 -18.01 8.31 1.92
C VAL A 95 -19.28 8.29 1.07
N THR A 96 -19.79 9.46 0.69
CA THR A 96 -20.99 9.63 -0.18
C THR A 96 -20.67 10.14 -1.57
N VAL A 97 -19.49 10.72 -1.75
CA VAL A 97 -19.03 11.24 -3.05
C VAL A 97 -18.82 10.06 -4.00
N PRO A 98 -19.18 10.18 -5.30
CA PRO A 98 -18.90 9.14 -6.27
C PRO A 98 -17.39 8.82 -6.35
N CYS A 99 -17.04 7.53 -6.35
CA CYS A 99 -15.66 7.05 -6.36
C CYS A 99 -15.41 6.08 -7.51
N THR A 100 -14.33 6.30 -8.26
CA THR A 100 -13.78 5.30 -9.18
C THR A 100 -12.55 4.68 -8.51
N ILE A 101 -12.58 3.37 -8.27
CA ILE A 101 -11.48 2.60 -7.68
C ILE A 101 -10.72 1.95 -8.83
N ILE A 102 -9.48 2.38 -9.07
CA ILE A 102 -8.61 1.81 -10.09
C ILE A 102 -7.53 0.99 -9.40
N GLN A 103 -7.42 -0.28 -9.77
CA GLN A 103 -6.48 -1.24 -9.19
C GLN A 103 -5.69 -1.94 -10.30
N THR A 104 -4.40 -2.20 -10.11
CA THR A 104 -3.65 -3.05 -11.04
C THR A 104 -3.90 -4.52 -10.71
N SER A 105 -3.93 -5.37 -11.74
CA SER A 105 -4.18 -6.81 -11.58
C SER A 105 -3.06 -7.52 -10.80
N ASN A 106 -1.82 -7.02 -10.91
CA ASN A 106 -0.65 -7.60 -10.28
C ASN A 106 0.08 -6.59 -9.39
N ASP A 107 -0.52 -6.30 -8.23
CA ASP A 107 0.07 -5.46 -7.17
C ASP A 107 0.47 -6.34 -5.97
N ILE A 108 1.76 -6.33 -5.61
CA ILE A 108 2.26 -7.09 -4.46
C ILE A 108 1.87 -6.46 -3.11
N VAL A 109 1.47 -5.19 -3.10
CA VAL A 109 1.13 -4.42 -1.90
C VAL A 109 -0.38 -4.42 -1.64
N VAL A 110 -1.20 -4.45 -2.69
CA VAL A 110 -2.66 -4.33 -2.57
C VAL A 110 -3.36 -5.46 -3.32
N PRO A 111 -3.87 -6.50 -2.64
CA PRO A 111 -4.58 -7.56 -3.32
C PRO A 111 -5.91 -7.05 -3.90
N GLY A 112 -6.38 -7.64 -5.00
CA GLY A 112 -7.62 -7.23 -5.66
C GLY A 112 -8.87 -7.31 -4.77
N SER A 113 -8.83 -8.12 -3.71
CA SER A 113 -9.88 -8.19 -2.67
C SER A 113 -10.11 -6.84 -1.98
N VAL A 114 -9.08 -5.99 -1.83
CA VAL A 114 -9.18 -4.64 -1.24
C VAL A 114 -10.06 -3.72 -2.10
N ALA A 115 -9.89 -3.74 -3.42
CA ALA A 115 -10.72 -2.93 -4.33
C ALA A 115 -12.20 -3.32 -4.23
N HIS A 116 -12.49 -4.63 -4.16
CA HIS A 116 -13.85 -5.14 -3.96
C HIS A 116 -14.40 -4.78 -2.57
N TYR A 117 -13.57 -4.86 -1.52
CA TYR A 117 -13.94 -4.45 -0.17
C TYR A 117 -14.35 -2.98 -0.13
N MET A 118 -13.51 -2.10 -0.69
CA MET A 118 -13.79 -0.66 -0.77
C MET A 118 -15.09 -0.38 -1.53
N ASN A 119 -15.28 -1.01 -2.69
CA ASN A 119 -16.49 -0.84 -3.49
C ASN A 119 -17.77 -1.24 -2.74
N LYS A 120 -17.71 -2.30 -1.94
CA LYS A 120 -18.82 -2.78 -1.12
C LYS A 120 -19.10 -1.89 0.10
N LYS A 121 -18.06 -1.29 0.69
CA LYS A 121 -18.15 -0.50 1.92
C LYS A 121 -18.49 0.97 1.67
N ILE A 122 -18.06 1.55 0.56
CA ILE A 122 -18.39 2.93 0.20
C ILE A 122 -19.90 3.08 0.03
N ARG A 123 -20.49 4.05 0.75
CA ARG A 123 -21.93 4.33 0.73
C ARG A 123 -22.37 5.06 -0.54
N GLY A 124 -21.50 5.91 -1.08
CA GLY A 124 -21.70 6.61 -2.35
C GLY A 124 -21.66 5.67 -3.56
N LYS A 125 -21.93 6.20 -4.75
CA LYS A 125 -21.77 5.42 -5.99
C LYS A 125 -20.29 5.09 -6.18
N SER A 126 -19.95 3.82 -6.25
CA SER A 126 -18.60 3.32 -6.49
C SER A 126 -18.53 2.44 -7.74
N THR A 127 -17.41 2.50 -8.45
CA THR A 127 -17.05 1.55 -9.52
C THR A 127 -15.64 1.02 -9.28
N VAL A 128 -15.35 -0.16 -9.81
CA VAL A 128 -14.00 -0.76 -9.77
C VAL A 128 -13.55 -1.04 -11.19
N GLU A 129 -12.33 -0.63 -11.50
CA GLU A 129 -11.65 -0.90 -12.75
C GLU A 129 -10.30 -1.54 -12.49
N PHE A 130 -10.08 -2.70 -13.12
CA PHE A 130 -8.82 -3.41 -13.04
C PHE A 130 -8.00 -3.14 -14.29
N LEU A 131 -6.79 -2.64 -14.10
CA LEU A 131 -5.79 -2.49 -15.15
C LEU A 131 -4.95 -3.76 -15.24
N ASP A 132 -4.93 -4.41 -16.40
CA ASP A 132 -4.09 -5.59 -16.66
C ASP A 132 -2.62 -5.21 -16.85
N VAL A 133 -2.00 -4.76 -15.76
CA VAL A 133 -0.62 -4.26 -15.68
C VAL A 133 0.01 -4.67 -14.35
N ASN A 134 1.34 -4.61 -14.27
CA ASN A 134 2.09 -4.96 -13.07
C ASN A 134 2.49 -3.72 -12.26
N GLY A 135 2.60 -3.92 -10.95
CA GLY A 135 3.15 -2.94 -10.02
C GLY A 135 2.10 -2.00 -9.43
N HIS A 136 2.54 -1.28 -8.40
CA HIS A 136 1.75 -0.41 -7.53
C HIS A 136 1.56 1.01 -8.11
N PHE A 137 2.30 1.35 -9.18
CA PHE A 137 2.33 2.72 -9.72
C PHE A 137 1.96 2.78 -11.21
N PRO A 138 0.72 2.40 -11.59
CA PRO A 138 0.29 2.44 -12.99
C PRO A 138 0.35 3.85 -13.60
N GLN A 139 0.23 4.91 -12.80
CA GLN A 139 0.40 6.30 -13.24
C GLN A 139 1.83 6.61 -13.71
N LEU A 140 2.81 5.79 -13.32
CA LEU A 140 4.21 5.92 -13.73
C LEU A 140 4.50 5.00 -14.92
N THR A 141 4.12 3.73 -14.83
CA THR A 141 4.54 2.67 -15.77
C THR A 141 3.53 2.39 -16.89
N ALA A 142 2.24 2.68 -16.67
CA ALA A 142 1.13 2.36 -17.57
C ALA A 142 0.15 3.53 -17.76
N HIS A 143 0.69 4.76 -17.78
CA HIS A 143 -0.10 6.00 -17.80
C HIS A 143 -1.12 6.07 -18.93
N ASN A 144 -0.83 5.53 -20.12
CA ASN A 144 -1.80 5.50 -21.23
C ASN A 144 -3.01 4.62 -20.90
N HIS A 145 -2.79 3.40 -20.39
CA HIS A 145 -3.89 2.52 -19.97
C HIS A 145 -4.71 3.15 -18.83
N LEU A 146 -4.06 3.85 -17.90
CA LEU A 146 -4.74 4.56 -16.82
C LEU A 146 -5.62 5.73 -17.33
N LEU A 147 -5.24 6.39 -18.42
CA LEU A 147 -6.03 7.47 -19.00
C LEU A 147 -7.22 6.94 -19.82
N GLU A 148 -7.12 5.72 -20.35
CA GLU A 148 -8.19 5.05 -21.11
C GLU A 148 -9.25 4.41 -20.21
N SER A 149 -8.93 4.17 -18.93
CA SER A 149 -9.82 3.57 -17.93
C SER A 149 -10.74 4.61 -17.25
N GLN A 150 -11.55 5.33 -18.03
CA GLN A 150 -12.49 6.35 -17.51
C GLN A 150 -13.93 6.16 -17.98
#